data_AF-A0A537Z048-F1
#
_entry.id   AF-A0A537Z048-F1
#
_cell.length_a   1.000
_cell.length_b   1.000
_cell.length_c   1.000
_cell.angle_alpha   90.00
_cell.angle_beta   90.00
_cell.angle_gamma   90.00
#
_symmetry.space_group_name_H-M   'P 1'
#
loop_
_entity.id
_entity.type
_entity.pdbx_description
1 polymer ?
#
loop_
_entity_poly.entity_id
_entity_poly.type
_entity_poly.pdbx_seq_one_letter_code
_entity_poly.pdbx_strand_id
1 'polypeptide(L)'
;MNGDMPDEVDLEEQADAVADFVEELLGQMNIDAIAEPAQQGDRFYVDVLEAPPEDLALLIGKNTGQEEELEPMDALERKIVHDAVASIEGVQSGSRGEDPNRFVVISPVD
;
A
#
# COMPACT_ATOMS: atom_id res chain seq x y z
N MET A 1 11.61 -43.32 -6.36
CA MET A 1 10.32 -42.61 -6.35
C MET A 1 9.99 -42.31 -4.91
N ASN A 2 10.20 -41.08 -4.45
CA ASN A 2 9.70 -40.56 -3.19
C ASN A 2 9.81 -39.03 -3.23
N GLY A 3 8.69 -38.37 -2.95
CA GLY A 3 8.62 -36.93 -2.70
C GLY A 3 8.22 -36.10 -3.90
N ASP A 4 6.98 -36.28 -4.36
CA ASP A 4 6.17 -35.21 -4.94
C ASP A 4 6.15 -34.07 -3.89
N MET A 5 7.13 -33.16 -3.95
CA MET A 5 6.98 -31.88 -3.28
C MET A 5 5.95 -31.13 -4.13
N PRO A 6 4.85 -30.62 -3.55
CA PRO A 6 3.97 -29.75 -4.30
C PRO A 6 4.84 -28.62 -4.83
N ASP A 7 4.77 -28.35 -6.13
CA ASP A 7 5.51 -27.29 -6.80
C ASP A 7 5.51 -26.06 -5.87
N GLU A 8 6.69 -25.66 -5.38
CA GLU A 8 6.85 -24.36 -4.78
C GLU A 8 6.40 -23.39 -5.86
N VAL A 9 5.17 -22.87 -5.72
CA VAL A 9 4.66 -21.88 -6.66
C VAL A 9 5.70 -20.77 -6.65
N ASP A 10 6.28 -20.49 -7.82
CA ASP A 10 7.34 -19.52 -7.92
C ASP A 10 6.81 -18.19 -7.36
N LEU A 11 7.56 -17.56 -6.47
CA LEU A 11 7.12 -16.29 -5.90
C LEU A 11 6.95 -15.23 -7.00
N GLU A 12 7.66 -15.36 -8.12
CA GLU A 12 7.39 -14.58 -9.33
C GLU A 12 6.02 -14.91 -9.94
N GLU A 13 5.66 -16.18 -10.10
CA GLU A 13 4.36 -16.60 -10.63
C GLU A 13 3.20 -16.18 -9.72
N GLN A 14 3.40 -16.20 -8.41
CA GLN A 14 2.44 -15.67 -7.45
C GLN A 14 2.31 -14.14 -7.57
N ALA A 15 3.42 -13.42 -7.75
CA ALA A 15 3.40 -11.98 -7.88
C ALA A 15 2.68 -11.53 -9.17
N ASP A 16 2.91 -12.24 -10.29
CA ASP A 16 2.18 -12.04 -11.55
C ASP A 16 0.67 -12.26 -11.36
N ALA A 17 0.27 -13.36 -10.71
CA ALA A 17 -1.14 -13.67 -10.48
C ALA A 17 -1.84 -12.63 -9.57
N VAL A 18 -1.10 -12.03 -8.63
CA VAL A 18 -1.60 -10.95 -7.78
C VAL A 18 -1.70 -9.64 -8.55
N ALA A 19 -0.73 -9.32 -9.41
CA ALA A 19 -0.77 -8.14 -10.25
C ALA A 19 -1.97 -8.18 -11.21
N ASP A 20 -2.20 -9.31 -11.89
CA ASP A 20 -3.36 -9.52 -12.76
C ASP A 20 -4.69 -9.30 -12.01
N PHE A 21 -4.80 -9.86 -10.79
CA PHE A 21 -5.98 -9.69 -9.96
C PHE A 21 -6.22 -8.23 -9.55
N VAL A 22 -5.15 -7.50 -9.20
CA VAL A 22 -5.22 -6.09 -8.84
C VAL A 22 -5.63 -5.24 -10.05
N GLU A 23 -5.09 -5.52 -11.23
CA GLU A 23 -5.47 -4.85 -12.49
C GLU A 23 -6.95 -5.08 -12.83
N GLU A 24 -7.44 -6.32 -12.71
CA GLU A 24 -8.86 -6.62 -12.92
C GLU A 24 -9.78 -5.86 -11.95
N LEU A 25 -9.39 -5.74 -10.67
CA LEU A 25 -10.13 -4.97 -9.67
C LEU A 25 -10.15 -3.46 -9.99
N LEU A 26 -9.01 -2.91 -10.41
CA LEU A 26 -8.89 -1.51 -10.82
C LEU A 26 -9.79 -1.20 -12.00
N GLY A 27 -9.81 -2.08 -13.00
CA GLY A 27 -10.71 -1.99 -14.14
C GLY A 27 -12.20 -2.01 -13.75
N GLN A 28 -12.58 -2.84 -12.77
CA GLN A 28 -13.95 -2.84 -12.23
C GLN A 28 -14.32 -1.55 -11.50
N MET A 29 -13.34 -0.88 -10.89
CA MET A 29 -13.50 0.42 -10.25
C MET A 29 -13.44 1.60 -11.24
N ASN A 30 -13.31 1.32 -12.54
CA ASN A 30 -13.14 2.31 -13.61
C ASN A 30 -11.88 3.17 -13.40
N ILE A 31 -10.84 2.58 -12.79
CA ILE A 31 -9.53 3.18 -12.58
C ILE A 31 -8.61 2.61 -13.67
N ASP A 32 -8.11 3.48 -14.55
CA ASP A 32 -7.17 3.10 -15.61
C ASP A 32 -5.75 3.13 -15.03
N ALA A 33 -5.33 1.98 -14.49
CA ALA A 33 -4.09 1.84 -13.75
C ALA A 33 -3.46 0.48 -14.04
N ILE A 34 -2.13 0.46 -14.09
CA ILE A 34 -1.35 -0.73 -14.40
C ILE A 34 -0.75 -1.25 -13.10
N ALA A 35 -0.89 -2.54 -12.82
CA ALA A 35 -0.27 -3.19 -11.67
C ALA A 35 0.91 -4.04 -12.15
N GLU A 36 2.12 -3.77 -11.65
CA GLU A 36 3.32 -4.52 -11.99
C GLU A 36 3.95 -5.15 -10.74
N PRO A 37 4.36 -6.42 -10.78
CA PRO A 37 5.09 -7.03 -9.69
C PRO A 37 6.53 -6.50 -9.63
N ALA A 38 6.95 -6.06 -8.45
CA ALA A 38 8.28 -5.56 -8.18
C ALA A 38 8.95 -6.37 -7.05
N GLN A 39 10.17 -6.84 -7.28
CA GLN A 39 10.95 -7.51 -6.26
C GLN A 39 11.88 -6.53 -5.56
N GLN A 40 11.76 -6.41 -4.23
CA GLN A 40 12.68 -5.63 -3.41
C GLN A 40 13.26 -6.49 -2.29
N GLY A 41 14.48 -6.98 -2.49
CA GLY A 41 15.14 -7.89 -1.56
C GLY A 41 14.43 -9.24 -1.52
N ASP A 42 13.91 -9.62 -0.36
CA ASP A 42 13.21 -10.90 -0.13
C ASP A 42 11.68 -10.76 -0.17
N ARG A 43 11.17 -9.58 -0.56
CA ARG A 43 9.73 -9.28 -0.60
C ARG A 43 9.31 -8.88 -2.00
N PHE A 44 8.18 -9.40 -2.41
CA PHE A 44 7.47 -8.98 -3.62
C PHE A 44 6.40 -7.96 -3.25
N TYR A 45 6.36 -6.88 -4.01
CA TYR A 45 5.35 -5.84 -3.93
C TYR A 45 4.63 -5.77 -5.28
N VAL A 46 3.44 -5.19 -5.30
CA VAL A 46 2.76 -4.83 -6.54
C VAL A 46 2.71 -3.32 -6.60
N ASP A 47 3.44 -2.77 -7.57
CA ASP A 47 3.49 -1.34 -7.83
C ASP A 47 2.34 -0.98 -8.76
N VAL A 48 1.56 0.03 -8.38
CA VAL A 48 0.49 0.57 -9.23
C VAL A 48 1.01 1.82 -9.93
N LEU A 49 1.14 1.72 -11.26
CA LEU A 49 1.64 2.76 -12.16
C LEU A 49 0.49 3.39 -12.96
N GLU A 50 0.77 4.57 -13.52
CA GLU A 50 -0.10 5.31 -14.45
C GLU A 50 -1.50 5.70 -13.96
N ALA A 51 -1.84 5.39 -12.71
CA ALA A 51 -3.08 5.77 -12.09
C ALA A 51 -3.17 7.32 -11.93
N PRO A 52 -4.29 7.94 -12.32
CA PRO A 52 -4.54 9.35 -12.04
C PRO A 52 -4.43 9.62 -10.53
N PRO A 53 -3.75 10.70 -10.09
CA PRO A 53 -3.58 10.97 -8.65
C PRO A 53 -4.91 11.14 -7.89
N GLU A 54 -5.98 11.51 -8.58
CA GLU A 54 -7.34 11.59 -8.05
C GLU A 54 -7.97 10.21 -7.75
N ASP A 55 -7.54 9.19 -8.49
CA ASP A 55 -7.97 7.79 -8.39
C ASP A 55 -7.03 6.94 -7.51
N LEU A 56 -5.75 7.28 -7.43
CA LEU A 56 -4.82 6.70 -6.43
C LEU A 56 -5.31 6.93 -5.00
N ALA A 57 -5.98 8.05 -4.75
CA ALA A 57 -6.64 8.30 -3.46
C ALA A 57 -7.79 7.31 -3.19
N LEU A 58 -8.40 6.67 -4.20
CA LEU A 58 -9.35 5.57 -4.00
C LEU A 58 -8.65 4.29 -3.53
N LEU A 59 -7.40 4.07 -3.94
CA LEU A 59 -6.60 2.88 -3.57
C LEU A 59 -6.01 2.96 -2.16
N ILE A 60 -5.65 4.17 -1.71
CA ILE A 60 -5.34 4.44 -0.30
C ILE A 60 -6.63 4.45 0.55
N GLY A 61 -7.79 4.50 -0.09
CA GLY A 61 -9.09 4.38 0.55
C GLY A 61 -9.82 5.71 0.74
N LYS A 62 -10.34 6.31 -0.35
CA LYS A 62 -11.57 7.12 -0.27
C LYS A 62 -12.81 6.26 0.06
N ASN A 63 -12.70 4.94 -0.01
CA ASN A 63 -13.82 4.01 0.18
C ASN A 63 -13.64 2.99 1.33
N THR A 64 -12.54 3.01 2.09
CA THR A 64 -12.41 2.16 3.28
C THR A 64 -12.83 2.88 4.55
N GLY A 65 -12.80 4.22 4.59
CA GLY A 65 -13.03 5.00 5.82
C GLY A 65 -12.13 4.57 6.97
N GLN A 66 -11.02 3.89 6.66
CA GLN A 66 -10.17 3.23 7.64
C GLN A 66 -8.83 3.96 7.73
N GLU A 67 -8.37 4.05 8.97
CA GLU A 67 -7.12 4.68 9.32
C GLU A 67 -5.98 3.70 9.06
N GLU A 68 -4.93 4.12 8.36
CA GLU A 68 -3.73 3.32 8.12
C GLU A 68 -2.65 3.64 9.16
N GLU A 69 -2.10 2.61 9.80
CA GLU A 69 -1.08 2.73 10.84
C GLU A 69 0.31 2.44 10.26
N LEU A 70 1.23 3.42 10.37
CA LEU A 70 2.63 3.22 9.99
C LEU A 70 3.40 2.48 11.08
N GLU A 71 4.60 2.02 10.73
CA GLU A 71 5.52 1.44 11.71
C GLU A 71 5.93 2.47 12.79
N PRO A 72 6.16 2.04 14.04
CA PRO A 72 6.71 2.91 15.07
C PRO A 72 8.03 3.55 14.63
N MET A 73 8.12 4.87 14.79
CA MET A 73 9.23 5.67 14.28
C MET A 73 9.57 6.80 15.24
N ASP A 74 10.76 7.38 15.14
CA ASP A 74 11.23 8.41 16.06
C ASP A 74 10.49 9.77 15.88
N ALA A 75 10.72 10.72 16.79
CA ALA A 75 10.03 12.00 16.75
C ALA A 75 10.33 12.83 15.48
N LEU A 76 11.51 12.70 14.89
CA LEU A 76 11.91 13.39 13.67
C LEU A 76 11.24 12.74 12.45
N GLU A 77 11.25 11.42 12.37
CA GLU A 77 10.59 10.64 11.31
C GLU A 77 9.10 10.93 11.29
N ARG A 78 8.42 10.91 12.46
CA ARG A 78 7.00 11.30 12.55
C ARG A 78 6.77 12.71 12.02
N LYS A 79 7.66 13.66 12.34
CA LYS A 79 7.54 15.06 11.90
C LYS A 79 7.62 15.17 10.37
N ILE A 80 8.53 14.44 9.75
CA ILE A 80 8.69 14.38 8.28
C ILE A 80 7.43 13.81 7.64
N VAL A 81 6.88 12.71 8.18
CA VAL A 81 5.64 12.10 7.68
C VAL A 81 4.47 13.06 7.80
N HIS A 82 4.30 13.71 8.96
CA HIS A 82 3.25 14.72 9.17
C HIS A 82 3.32 15.84 8.13
N ASP A 83 4.52 16.38 7.89
CA ASP A 83 4.73 17.46 6.93
C ASP A 83 4.48 17.01 5.48
N ALA A 84 4.81 15.76 5.14
CA ALA A 84 4.52 15.17 3.84
C ALA A 84 3.01 14.97 3.62
N VAL A 85 2.31 14.37 4.60
CA VAL A 85 0.86 14.11 4.53
C VAL A 85 0.07 15.41 4.47
N ALA A 86 0.50 16.46 5.16
CA ALA A 86 -0.13 17.78 5.14
C ALA A 86 -0.13 18.44 3.75
N SER A 87 0.70 17.97 2.81
CA SER A 87 0.73 18.48 1.43
C SER A 87 -0.26 17.79 0.48
N ILE A 88 -0.92 16.73 0.94
CA ILE A 88 -1.84 15.91 0.14
C ILE A 88 -3.28 16.35 0.44
N GLU A 89 -4.00 16.84 -0.57
CA GLU A 89 -5.41 17.21 -0.41
C GLU A 89 -6.27 15.95 -0.22
N GLY A 90 -7.19 15.96 0.75
CA GLY A 90 -8.10 14.84 1.00
C GLY A 90 -7.64 13.85 2.07
N VAL A 91 -6.48 14.05 2.70
CA VAL A 91 -5.99 13.22 3.83
C VAL A 91 -5.51 14.05 5.02
N GLN A 92 -5.50 13.43 6.19
CA GLN A 92 -4.97 13.95 7.44
C GLN A 92 -4.06 12.91 8.11
N SER A 93 -3.22 13.37 9.03
CA SER A 93 -2.36 12.51 9.85
C SER A 93 -2.53 12.79 11.34
N GLY A 94 -2.40 11.74 12.15
CA GLY A 94 -2.38 11.76 13.60
C GLY A 94 -1.24 10.90 14.15
N SER A 95 -0.94 11.00 15.44
CA SER A 95 0.01 10.07 16.08
C SER A 95 -0.66 9.31 17.21
N ARG A 96 -0.49 7.99 17.23
CA ARG A 96 -0.99 7.08 18.27
C ARG A 96 0.16 6.34 18.95
N GLY A 97 -0.11 5.86 20.17
CA GLY A 97 0.87 5.17 21.01
C GLY A 97 1.79 6.11 21.80
N GLU A 98 2.70 5.49 22.57
CA GLU A 98 3.71 6.15 23.40
C GLU A 98 5.12 5.69 22.99
N ASP A 99 6.11 6.57 23.09
CA ASP A 99 7.49 6.24 22.71
C ASP A 99 8.00 5.05 23.56
N PRO A 100 8.72 4.07 22.96
CA PRO A 100 9.23 4.04 21.58
C PRO A 100 8.25 3.48 20.53
N ASN A 101 7.07 3.00 20.95
CA ASN A 101 6.09 2.34 20.07
C ASN A 101 5.10 3.34 19.46
N ARG A 102 5.51 4.60 19.28
CA ARG A 102 4.64 5.67 18.80
C ARG A 102 4.74 5.80 17.28
N PHE A 103 3.60 5.82 16.62
CA PHE A 103 3.49 5.77 15.16
C PHE A 103 2.56 6.86 14.61
N VAL A 104 2.61 7.08 13.30
CA VAL A 104 1.69 7.98 12.58
C VAL A 104 0.56 7.17 11.99
N VAL A 105 -0.64 7.74 12.06
CA VAL A 105 -1.86 7.21 11.48
C VAL A 105 -2.32 8.17 10.40
N ILE A 106 -2.65 7.67 9.22
CA ILE A 106 -3.14 8.47 8.10
C ILE A 106 -4.61 8.13 7.88
N SER A 107 -5.46 9.14 7.69
CA SER A 107 -6.88 8.95 7.43
C SER A 107 -7.43 9.97 6.42
N PRO A 108 -8.55 9.67 5.74
CA PRO A 108 -9.22 10.65 4.90
C PRO A 108 -9.73 11.84 5.72
N VAL A 109 -9.72 13.05 5.16
CA VAL A 109 -10.51 14.16 5.71
C VAL A 109 -11.95 14.04 5.22
N ASP A 110 -12.91 14.05 6.16
CA ASP A 110 -14.36 14.15 5.90
C ASP A 110 -14.74 15.41 5.11
#